data_AF-A0A8J3K477-F1
#
_entry.id   AF-A0A8J3K477-F1
#
_cell.length_a   1.000
_cell.length_b   1.000
_cell.length_c   1.000
_cell.angle_alpha   90.00
_cell.angle_beta   90.00
_cell.angle_gamma   90.00
#
_symmetry.space_group_name_H-M   'P 1'
#
loop_
_entity.id
_entity.type
_entity.pdbx_description
1 polymer ?
#
loop_
_entity_poly.entity_id
_entity_poly.type
_entity_poly.pdbx_seq_one_letter_code
_entity_poly.pdbx_strand_id
1 'polypeptide(L)' 'MTRAITRVGDAMLAKLLGSEQAGACVPEQGQACTCVASNGYCSGGSYFRYYRQGYISCTGACTTSTSRPICYTKKVGVC' A
#
# COMPACT_ATOMS: atom_id res chain seq x y z
N MET A 1 -14.07 -46.40 3.24
CA MET A 1 -14.05 -45.69 4.53
C MET A 1 -13.04 -44.52 4.46
N THR A 2 -13.14 -43.67 3.41
CA THR A 2 -12.04 -42.78 2.99
C THR A 2 -12.51 -41.43 2.42
N ARG A 3 -13.81 -41.09 2.56
CA ARG A 3 -14.41 -39.88 1.96
C ARG A 3 -14.77 -38.78 2.97
N ALA A 4 -14.71 -39.05 4.27
CA ALA A 4 -15.12 -38.09 5.31
C ALA A 4 -13.98 -37.18 5.79
N ILE A 5 -12.73 -37.60 5.64
CA ILE A 5 -11.56 -36.89 6.20
C ILE A 5 -11.15 -35.67 5.36
N THR A 6 -11.44 -35.66 4.05
CA THR A 6 -11.10 -34.54 3.17
C THR A 6 -11.96 -33.29 3.39
N ARG A 7 -13.22 -33.42 3.84
CA ARG A 7 -14.09 -32.26 4.05
C ARG A 7 -13.76 -31.42 5.28
N VAL A 8 -13.09 -32.01 6.29
CA VAL A 8 -12.75 -31.30 7.52
C VAL A 8 -11.44 -30.51 7.36
N GLY A 9 -10.54 -30.98 6.50
CA GLY A 9 -9.29 -30.28 6.16
C GLY A 9 -9.54 -28.93 5.46
N ASP A 10 -10.41 -28.91 4.45
CA ASP A 10 -10.72 -27.68 3.69
C ASP A 10 -11.39 -26.60 4.56
N ALA A 11 -12.26 -26.99 5.50
CA ALA A 11 -12.97 -26.05 6.37
C ALA A 11 -12.06 -25.42 7.43
N MET A 12 -11.03 -26.14 7.89
CA MET A 12 -10.02 -25.60 8.81
C MET A 12 -9.01 -24.68 8.09
N LEU A 13 -8.66 -24.98 6.83
CA LEU A 13 -7.82 -24.10 6.02
C LEU A 13 -8.48 -22.74 5.78
N ALA A 14 -9.79 -22.74 5.48
CA ALA A 14 -10.57 -21.51 5.28
C ALA A 14 -10.74 -20.68 6.57
N LYS A 15 -10.62 -21.30 7.75
CA LYS A 15 -10.74 -20.63 9.05
C LYS A 15 -9.40 -20.13 9.60
N LEU A 16 -8.29 -20.76 9.20
CA LEU A 16 -6.93 -20.24 9.40
C LEU A 16 -6.60 -19.09 8.44
N LEU A 17 -7.17 -19.10 7.23
CA LEU A 17 -7.22 -17.95 6.30
C LEU A 17 -8.26 -16.91 6.74
N GLY A 18 -8.43 -16.74 8.06
CA GLY A 18 -9.31 -15.76 8.65
C GLY A 18 -9.00 -14.38 8.10
N SER A 19 -9.85 -13.88 7.21
CA SER A 19 -9.94 -12.46 6.87
C SER A 19 -8.63 -11.79 6.44
N GLU A 20 -7.72 -12.51 5.81
CA GLU A 20 -6.74 -11.84 4.96
C GLU A 20 -7.43 -11.63 3.62
N GLN A 21 -7.44 -10.40 3.11
CA GLN A 21 -7.69 -10.15 1.69
C GLN A 21 -6.59 -10.85 0.88
N ALA A 22 -6.60 -12.18 0.81
CA ALA A 22 -5.70 -12.95 -0.03
C ALA A 22 -6.25 -12.97 -1.46
N GLY A 23 -6.61 -11.80 -1.98
CA GLY A 23 -6.36 -11.55 -3.40
C GLY A 23 -4.84 -11.46 -3.47
N ALA A 24 -4.19 -12.45 -4.12
CA ALA A 24 -2.74 -12.49 -4.23
C ALA A 24 -2.21 -11.07 -4.50
N CYS A 25 -1.39 -10.53 -3.58
CA CYS A 25 -0.78 -9.22 -3.80
C CYS A 25 -0.07 -9.27 -5.15
N VAL A 26 -0.15 -8.19 -5.92
CA VAL A 26 0.55 -8.13 -7.21
C VAL A 26 2.03 -8.50 -7.00
N PRO A 27 2.67 -9.20 -7.94
CA PRO A 27 4.05 -9.67 -7.78
C PRO A 27 5.06 -8.53 -7.60
N GLU A 28 4.69 -7.31 -8.02
CA GLU A 28 5.50 -6.11 -7.90
C GLU A 28 5.31 -5.39 -6.54
N GLN A 29 4.53 -5.95 -5.62
CA GLN A 29 4.28 -5.35 -4.32
C GLN A 29 5.59 -5.01 -3.59
N GLY A 30 5.66 -3.78 -3.07
CA GLY A 30 6.85 -3.25 -2.41
C GLY A 30 7.93 -2.69 -3.34
N GLN A 31 7.87 -2.94 -4.65
CA GLN A 31 8.79 -2.32 -5.61
C GLN A 31 8.57 -0.81 -5.67
N ALA A 32 9.65 -0.07 -5.93
CA ALA A 32 9.60 1.37 -6.12
C ALA A 32 8.86 1.70 -7.43
N CYS A 33 7.90 2.61 -7.36
CA CYS A 33 7.18 3.11 -8.54
C CYS A 33 7.63 4.54 -8.88
N THR A 34 6.84 5.55 -8.51
CA THR A 34 7.15 6.97 -8.75
C THR A 34 7.06 7.80 -7.47
N CYS A 35 7.44 9.06 -7.54
CA CYS A 35 7.27 9.99 -6.42
C CYS A 35 5.81 10.43 -6.34
N VAL A 36 5.15 10.07 -5.25
CA VAL A 36 3.72 10.31 -5.03
C VAL A 36 3.55 11.44 -4.03
N ALA A 37 2.52 12.26 -4.25
CA ALA A 37 2.10 13.29 -3.31
C ALA A 37 1.83 12.68 -1.92
N SER A 38 2.42 13.28 -0.90
CA SER A 38 2.23 12.90 0.49
C SER A 38 1.67 14.10 1.27
N ASN A 39 2.22 14.37 2.46
CA ASN A 39 1.87 15.50 3.29
C ASN A 39 2.38 16.85 2.72
N GLY A 40 2.01 17.94 3.37
CA GLY A 40 2.47 19.28 3.01
C GLY A 40 2.56 20.19 4.21
N TYR A 41 3.08 21.39 4.01
CA TYR A 41 3.24 22.42 5.03
C TYR A 41 3.06 23.81 4.42
N CYS A 42 2.77 24.77 5.29
CA CYS A 42 2.67 26.18 4.91
C CYS A 42 3.94 26.92 5.32
N SER A 43 4.48 27.74 4.42
CA SER A 43 5.63 28.59 4.70
C SER A 43 5.54 29.87 3.85
N GLY A 44 5.62 31.04 4.48
CA GLY A 44 5.59 32.33 3.78
C GLY A 44 4.38 32.54 2.87
N GLY A 45 3.17 32.19 3.34
CA GLY A 45 1.92 32.33 2.57
C GLY A 45 1.77 31.36 1.38
N SER A 46 2.64 30.35 1.30
CA SER A 46 2.63 29.34 0.23
C SER A 46 2.46 27.95 0.81
N TYR A 47 1.62 27.13 0.17
CA TYR A 47 1.47 25.72 0.49
C TYR A 47 2.45 24.89 -0.33
N PHE A 48 3.31 24.15 0.36
CA PHE A 48 4.30 23.24 -0.20
C PHE A 48 3.86 21.80 0.06
N ARG A 49 3.94 20.96 -0.97
CA ARG A 49 3.61 19.54 -0.89
C ARG A 49 4.86 18.70 -1.07
N TYR A 50 5.04 17.74 -0.17
CA TYR A 50 6.10 16.74 -0.26
C TYR A 50 5.70 15.65 -1.25
N TYR A 51 6.65 15.28 -2.11
CA TYR A 51 6.54 14.11 -2.96
C TYR A 51 7.57 13.09 -2.47
N ARG A 52 7.08 11.93 -2.02
CA ARG A 52 7.89 10.87 -1.42
C ARG A 52 7.96 9.68 -2.34
N GLN A 53 9.01 8.87 -2.21
CA GLN A 53 9.15 7.65 -2.99
C GLN A 53 7.95 6.74 -2.74
N GLY A 54 7.22 6.42 -3.80
CA GLY A 54 6.10 5.51 -3.79
C GLY A 54 6.55 4.06 -3.93
N TYR A 55 5.70 3.17 -3.47
CA TYR A 55 5.81 1.74 -3.63
C TYR A 55 4.48 1.16 -4.10
N ILE A 56 4.55 0.03 -4.79
CA ILE A 56 3.37 -0.68 -5.27
C ILE A 56 2.68 -1.36 -4.09
N SER A 57 1.41 -1.02 -3.86
CA SER A 57 0.56 -1.66 -2.85
C SER A 57 0.16 -3.07 -3.30
N CYS A 58 -0.43 -3.87 -2.40
CA CYS A 58 -0.96 -5.18 -2.75
C CYS A 58 -2.00 -5.14 -3.89
N THR A 59 -2.71 -4.03 -4.05
CA THR A 59 -3.71 -3.83 -5.11
C THR A 59 -3.11 -3.33 -6.43
N GLY A 60 -1.78 -3.16 -6.53
CA GLY A 60 -1.12 -2.61 -7.71
C GLY A 60 -1.12 -1.08 -7.78
N ALA A 61 -1.65 -0.38 -6.78
CA ALA A 61 -1.64 1.07 -6.75
C ALA A 61 -0.27 1.60 -6.28
N CYS A 62 0.23 2.64 -6.96
CA CYS A 62 1.42 3.35 -6.49
C CYS A 62 1.03 4.25 -5.31
N THR A 63 1.45 3.86 -4.11
CA THR A 63 1.13 4.54 -2.84
C THR A 63 2.41 4.96 -2.13
N THR A 64 2.33 5.87 -1.16
CA THR A 64 3.49 6.29 -0.38
C THR A 64 3.12 6.44 1.10
N SER A 65 4.13 6.56 1.95
CA SER A 65 3.97 6.75 3.40
C SER A 65 4.90 7.87 3.88
N THR A 66 4.57 8.50 5.01
CA THR A 66 5.36 9.59 5.61
C THR A 66 6.75 9.15 6.07
N SER A 67 6.97 7.84 6.24
CA SER A 67 8.27 7.24 6.56
C SER A 67 9.19 7.04 5.35
N ARG A 68 8.68 7.19 4.12
CA ARG A 68 9.48 7.01 2.89
C ARG A 68 10.34 8.24 2.62
N PRO A 69 11.50 8.09 1.95
CA PRO A 69 12.36 9.23 1.63
C PRO A 69 11.64 10.25 0.74
N ILE A 70 11.96 11.52 0.94
CA ILE A 70 11.46 12.64 0.12
C ILE A 70 12.23 12.63 -1.20
N CYS A 71 11.51 12.62 -2.32
CA CYS A 71 12.11 12.86 -3.63
C CYS A 71 12.35 14.35 -3.84
N TYR A 72 11.29 15.14 -3.68
CA TYR A 72 11.29 16.60 -3.86
C TYR A 72 10.09 17.24 -3.17
N THR A 73 10.14 18.56 -3.05
CA THR A 73 9.04 19.38 -2.52
C THR A 73 8.61 20.37 -3.60
N LYS A 74 7.30 20.57 -3.77
CA LYS A 74 6.77 21.49 -4.79
C LYS A 74 5.76 22.45 -4.16
N LYS A 75 5.83 23.74 -4.52
CA LYS A 75 4.78 24.71 -4.23
C LYS A 75 3.54 24.35 -5.06
N VAL A 76 2.41 24.16 -4.39
CA VAL A 76 1.16 23.72 -5.03
C VAL A 76 0.01 24.71 -4.85
N GLY A 77 0.17 25.71 -3.98
CA GLY A 77 -0.87 26.72 -3.79
C GLY A 77 -0.50 27.77 -2.77
N VAL A 78 -1.53 28.48 -2.32
CA VAL A 78 -1.48 29.42 -1.21
C VAL A 78 -1.94 28.74 0.08
N CYS A 79 -1.39 29.24 1.17
CA CYS A 79 -1.85 29.02 2.53
C CYS A 79 -2.00 30.43 3.12
#